data_AF-A0A0F9GRF5-F1
#
_entry.id   AF-A0A0F9GRF5-F1
#
_cell.length_a   1.000
_cell.length_b   1.000
_cell.length_c   1.000
_cell.angle_alpha   90.00
_cell.angle_beta   90.00
_cell.angle_gamma   90.00
#
_symmetry.space_group_name_H-M   'P 1'
#
loop_
_entity.id
_entity.type
_entity.pdbx_description
1 polymer ?
#
loop_
_entity_poly.entity_id
_entity_poly.type
_entity_poly.pdbx_seq_one_letter_code
_entity_poly.pdbx_strand_id
1 'polypeptide(L)'
;MKLDALEDEEIDGLVPTDKEVDDYLATPDDEVAANLRETLDEETFRYLVKQILFYKKIAKAQAKMTAKQILEWGEELCECKETPLRLSRRRRECVRCWQELA
;
A
#
# COMPACT_ATOMS: atom_id res chain seq x y z
N MET A 1 12.16 7.56 -5.89
CA MET A 1 11.29 6.44 -5.53
C MET A 1 11.62 5.30 -6.49
N LYS A 2 12.12 4.15 -6.00
CA LYS A 2 12.50 3.04 -6.90
C LYS A 2 11.33 2.06 -6.97
N LEU A 3 10.69 1.99 -8.13
CA LEU A 3 9.62 1.03 -8.42
C LEU A 3 10.19 -0.34 -8.83
N ASP A 4 11.51 -0.44 -8.97
CA ASP A 4 12.30 -1.61 -9.37
C ASP A 4 12.11 -2.87 -8.50
N ALA A 5 11.32 -2.77 -7.43
CA ALA A 5 10.99 -3.86 -6.51
C ALA A 5 9.57 -4.42 -6.71
N LEU A 6 8.82 -3.90 -7.68
CA LEU A 6 7.54 -4.45 -8.15
C LEU A 6 7.76 -5.19 -9.47
N GLU A 7 7.07 -6.31 -9.66
CA GLU A 7 7.05 -7.01 -10.95
C GLU A 7 6.27 -6.20 -12.00
N ASP A 8 6.56 -6.37 -13.30
CA ASP A 8 5.93 -5.59 -14.38
C ASP A 8 4.39 -5.69 -14.36
N GLU A 9 3.85 -6.86 -14.01
CA GLU A 9 2.40 -7.10 -13.84
C GLU A 9 1.81 -6.33 -12.65
N GLU A 10 2.61 -6.13 -11.60
CA GLU A 10 2.23 -5.31 -10.45
C GLU A 10 2.24 -3.82 -10.82
N ILE A 11 3.17 -3.39 -11.67
CA ILE A 11 3.25 -2.01 -12.18
C ILE A 11 2.04 -1.69 -13.07
N ASP A 12 1.66 -2.60 -13.98
CA ASP A 12 0.47 -2.44 -14.83
C ASP A 12 -0.82 -2.34 -13.99
N GLY A 13 -0.91 -3.10 -12.88
CA GLY A 13 -2.02 -3.03 -11.93
C GLY A 13 -2.13 -1.69 -11.18
N LEU A 14 -1.08 -0.86 -11.18
CA LEU A 14 -1.10 0.46 -10.56
C LEU A 14 -1.79 1.50 -11.42
N VAL A 15 -1.85 1.32 -12.74
CA VAL A 15 -2.49 2.27 -13.65
C VAL A 15 -4.01 2.29 -13.36
N PRO A 16 -4.61 3.45 -13.02
CA PRO A 16 -6.04 3.53 -12.80
C PRO A 16 -6.82 3.32 -14.10
N THR A 17 -7.87 2.50 -14.02
CA THR A 17 -8.81 2.30 -15.12
C THR A 17 -9.74 3.51 -15.26
N ASP A 18 -10.32 3.71 -16.44
CA ASP A 18 -11.27 4.80 -16.66
C ASP A 18 -12.50 4.69 -15.74
N LYS A 19 -12.92 3.46 -15.41
CA LYS A 19 -14.00 3.24 -14.44
C LYS A 19 -13.64 3.73 -13.04
N GLU A 20 -12.42 3.45 -12.56
CA GLU A 20 -11.97 3.92 -11.24
C GLU A 20 -11.90 5.45 -11.18
N VAL A 21 -11.56 6.10 -12.29
CA VAL A 21 -11.57 7.56 -12.42
C VAL A 21 -13.00 8.08 -12.34
N ASP A 22 -13.94 7.48 -13.07
CA ASP A 22 -15.35 7.89 -13.05
C ASP A 22 -15.99 7.70 -11.66
N ASP A 23 -15.72 6.56 -11.01
CA ASP A 23 -16.19 6.27 -9.65
C ASP A 23 -15.65 7.32 -8.66
N TYR A 24 -14.37 7.70 -8.80
CA TYR A 24 -13.76 8.75 -7.98
C TYR A 24 -14.37 10.14 -8.22
N LEU A 25 -14.63 10.49 -9.48
CA LEU A 25 -15.24 11.78 -9.85
C LEU A 25 -16.68 11.92 -9.37
N ALA A 26 -17.40 10.79 -9.24
CA ALA A 26 -18.77 10.76 -8.73
C ALA A 26 -18.84 10.98 -7.22
N THR A 27 -17.82 10.55 -6.46
CA THR A 27 -17.75 10.74 -5.01
C THR A 27 -16.30 10.96 -4.58
N PRO A 28 -15.76 12.20 -4.74
CA PRO A 28 -14.40 12.50 -4.36
C PRO A 28 -14.27 12.44 -2.83
N ASP A 29 -13.26 11.70 -2.36
CA ASP A 29 -12.88 11.64 -0.94
C ASP A 29 -11.88 12.73 -0.54
N ASP A 30 -11.40 13.50 -1.52
CA ASP A 30 -10.31 14.46 -1.38
C ASP A 30 -10.82 15.88 -1.69
N GLU A 31 -10.71 16.74 -0.68
CA GLU A 31 -11.08 18.16 -0.78
C GLU A 31 -10.29 18.88 -1.87
N VAL A 32 -9.06 18.43 -2.18
CA VAL A 32 -8.22 19.03 -3.24
C VAL A 32 -8.82 18.79 -4.62
N ALA A 33 -9.30 17.57 -4.89
CA ALA A 33 -9.95 17.25 -6.15
C ALA A 33 -11.28 18.01 -6.32
N ALA A 34 -12.06 18.15 -5.25
CA ALA A 34 -13.31 18.92 -5.28
C ALA A 34 -13.08 20.40 -5.62
N ASN A 35 -12.06 21.03 -5.04
CA ASN A 35 -11.76 22.45 -5.24
C ASN A 35 -11.17 22.77 -6.63
N LEU A 36 -10.44 21.82 -7.24
CA LEU A 36 -9.80 22.04 -8.54
C LEU A 36 -10.76 21.87 -9.73
N ARG A 37 -11.94 21.28 -9.51
CA ARG A 37 -12.94 21.02 -10.58
C ARG A 37 -13.45 22.29 -11.25
N GLU A 38 -13.56 23.39 -10.51
CA GLU A 38 -14.01 24.67 -11.06
C GLU A 38 -12.90 25.46 -11.76
N THR A 39 -11.64 25.05 -11.60
CA THR A 39 -10.46 25.78 -12.07
C THR A 39 -9.82 25.16 -13.32
N LEU A 40 -10.01 23.85 -13.50
CA LEU A 40 -9.42 23.07 -14.59
C LEU A 40 -10.50 22.68 -15.60
N ASP A 41 -10.14 22.58 -16.88
CA ASP A 41 -10.99 21.94 -17.87
C ASP A 41 -11.14 20.44 -17.59
N GLU A 42 -12.19 19.83 -18.12
CA GLU A 42 -12.56 18.43 -17.83
C GLU A 42 -11.43 17.44 -18.18
N GLU A 43 -10.70 17.67 -19.28
CA GLU A 43 -9.62 16.77 -19.70
C GLU A 43 -8.44 16.85 -18.71
N THR A 44 -8.02 18.07 -18.38
CA THR A 44 -6.96 18.32 -17.40
C THR A 44 -7.34 17.79 -16.01
N PHE A 45 -8.59 17.97 -15.60
CA PHE A 45 -9.09 17.48 -14.32
C PHE A 45 -9.09 15.95 -14.26
N ARG A 46 -9.58 15.27 -15.30
CA ARG A 46 -9.52 13.81 -15.40
C ARG A 46 -8.09 13.27 -15.37
N TYR A 47 -7.16 13.95 -16.04
CA TYR A 47 -5.74 13.58 -15.99
C TYR A 47 -5.18 13.71 -14.56
N LEU A 48 -5.50 14.80 -13.86
CA LEU A 48 -5.08 14.99 -12.46
C LEU A 48 -5.65 13.89 -11.55
N VAL A 49 -6.92 13.52 -11.70
CA VAL A 49 -7.52 12.41 -10.95
C VAL A 49 -6.82 11.08 -11.23
N LYS A 50 -6.48 10.80 -12.50
CA LYS A 50 -5.65 9.63 -12.85
C LYS A 50 -4.32 9.63 -12.10
N GLN A 51 -3.64 10.78 -12.03
CA GLN A 51 -2.39 10.90 -11.28
C GLN A 51 -2.59 10.66 -9.77
N ILE A 52 -3.61 11.26 -9.15
CA ILE A 52 -3.93 11.08 -7.73
C ILE A 52 -4.17 9.59 -7.42
N LEU A 53 -5.01 8.93 -8.21
CA LEU A 53 -5.32 7.51 -8.04
C LEU A 53 -4.08 6.63 -8.24
N PHE A 54 -3.23 6.95 -9.23
CA PHE A 54 -1.97 6.24 -9.47
C PHE A 54 -1.03 6.34 -8.27
N TYR A 55 -0.83 7.54 -7.72
CA TYR A 55 0.01 7.74 -6.53
C TYR A 55 -0.58 7.08 -5.27
N LYS A 56 -1.92 7.10 -5.10
CA LYS A 56 -2.59 6.35 -4.02
C LYS A 56 -2.33 4.84 -4.14
N LYS A 57 -2.42 4.28 -5.35
CA LYS A 57 -2.11 2.85 -5.61
C LYS A 57 -0.64 2.53 -5.32
N ILE A 58 0.30 3.37 -5.76
CA ILE A 58 1.73 3.22 -5.46
C ILE A 58 1.97 3.22 -3.95
N ALA A 59 1.43 4.20 -3.22
CA ALA A 59 1.61 4.30 -1.78
C ALA A 59 1.09 3.06 -1.04
N LYS A 60 -0.06 2.53 -1.48
CA LYS A 60 -0.63 1.28 -0.96
C LYS A 60 0.24 0.07 -1.26
N ALA A 61 0.78 -0.04 -2.47
CA ALA A 61 1.68 -1.13 -2.86
C ALA A 61 2.98 -1.08 -2.03
N GLN A 62 3.57 0.09 -1.86
CA GLN A 62 4.75 0.30 -1.00
C GLN A 62 4.46 -0.06 0.45
N ALA A 63 3.34 0.39 1.02
CA ALA A 63 2.97 0.04 2.38
C ALA A 63 2.82 -1.49 2.55
N LYS A 64 2.26 -2.17 1.55
CA LYS A 64 2.14 -3.64 1.54
C LYS A 64 3.52 -4.33 1.46
N MET A 65 4.42 -3.85 0.61
CA MET A 65 5.78 -4.38 0.53
C MET A 65 6.55 -4.17 1.83
N THR A 66 6.53 -2.96 2.38
CA THR A 66 7.18 -2.65 3.66
C THR A 66 6.62 -3.53 4.78
N ALA A 67 5.31 -3.70 4.85
CA ALA A 67 4.68 -4.61 5.82
C ALA A 67 5.13 -6.07 5.61
N LYS A 68 5.24 -6.53 4.37
CA LYS A 68 5.74 -7.87 4.02
C LYS A 68 7.20 -8.05 4.47
N GLN A 69 8.07 -7.09 4.16
CA GLN A 69 9.48 -7.12 4.58
C GLN A 69 9.65 -7.08 6.10
N ILE A 70 8.84 -6.28 6.81
CA ILE A 70 8.84 -6.27 8.28
C ILE A 70 8.39 -7.63 8.83
N LEU A 71 7.40 -8.28 8.20
CA LEU A 71 6.95 -9.61 8.61
C LEU A 71 8.01 -10.68 8.33
N GLU A 72 8.64 -10.68 7.16
CA GLU A 72 9.73 -11.61 6.79
C GLU A 72 10.93 -11.42 7.72
N TRP A 73 11.35 -10.18 7.96
CA TRP A 73 12.41 -9.86 8.92
C TRP A 73 12.05 -10.30 10.35
N GLY A 74 10.81 -10.09 10.77
CA GLY A 74 10.30 -10.56 12.04
C GLY A 74 10.26 -12.09 12.16
N GLU A 75 10.00 -12.80 11.05
CA GLU A 75 10.02 -14.26 10.99
C GLU A 75 11.46 -14.83 11.00
N GLU A 76 12.41 -14.18 10.33
CA GLU A 76 13.83 -14.55 10.35
C GLU A 76 14.49 -14.33 11.72
N LEU A 77 14.17 -13.23 12.39
CA LEU A 77 14.65 -12.94 13.74
C LEU A 77 13.95 -13.76 14.83
N CYS A 78 12.84 -14.42 14.51
CA CYS A 78 12.13 -15.34 15.41
C CYS A 78 12.86 -16.69 15.45
N GLU A 79 14.15 -16.70 15.84
CA GLU A 79 14.94 -17.89 16.17
C GLU A 79 14.57 -18.50 17.54
N CYS A 80 13.30 -18.44 17.94
CA CYS A 80 12.81 -19.30 19.02
C CYS A 80 12.77 -20.75 18.50
N LYS A 81 13.96 -21.35 18.43
CA LYS A 81 14.23 -22.76 18.20
C LYS A 81 13.79 -23.50 19.45
N GLU A 82 12.49 -23.67 19.62
CA GLU A 82 11.88 -24.83 20.26
C GLU A 82 10.36 -24.64 20.28
N THR A 83 9.67 -25.64 19.74
CA THR A 83 8.24 -25.95 19.88
C THR A 83 7.35 -25.70 18.65
N PRO A 84 6.71 -26.76 18.11
CA PRO A 84 5.74 -26.66 17.03
C PRO A 84 4.40 -26.14 17.58
N LEU A 85 4.22 -24.82 17.59
CA LEU A 85 2.95 -24.20 17.98
C LEU A 85 2.24 -23.57 16.78
N ARG A 86 0.91 -23.73 16.74
CA ARG A 86 0.01 -23.10 15.75
C ARG A 86 0.28 -21.60 15.64
N LEU A 87 0.33 -21.08 14.41
CA LEU A 87 0.78 -19.74 13.98
C LEU A 87 0.34 -18.54 14.86
N SER A 88 -0.83 -18.59 15.52
CA SER A 88 -1.33 -17.51 16.38
C SER A 88 -0.75 -17.45 17.80
N ARG A 89 -0.12 -18.53 18.29
CA ARG A 89 0.56 -18.56 19.60
C ARG A 89 2.03 -18.16 19.47
N ARG A 90 2.68 -18.63 18.39
CA ARG A 90 4.07 -18.32 18.04
C ARG A 90 4.32 -16.82 17.82
N ARG A 91 3.39 -16.10 17.18
CA ARG A 91 3.47 -14.63 17.01
C ARG A 91 3.47 -13.86 18.33
N ARG A 92 2.69 -14.30 19.33
CA ARG A 92 2.65 -13.64 20.65
C ARG A 92 3.92 -13.90 21.45
N GLU A 93 4.46 -15.10 21.38
CA GLU A 93 5.73 -15.46 22.04
C GLU A 93 6.92 -14.71 21.43
N CYS A 94 6.97 -14.54 20.11
CA CYS A 94 8.04 -13.74 19.48
C CYS A 94 7.95 -12.24 19.77
N VAL A 95 6.75 -11.64 19.79
CA VAL A 95 6.60 -10.24 20.26
C VAL A 95 7.07 -10.08 21.71
N ARG A 96 6.81 -11.06 22.58
CA ARG A 96 7.27 -11.02 23.98
C ARG A 96 8.79 -11.16 24.10
N CYS A 97 9.40 -12.06 23.33
CA CYS A 97 10.86 -12.23 23.29
C CYS A 97 11.57 -10.93 22.86
N TRP A 98 10.99 -10.19 21.91
CA TRP A 98 11.53 -8.89 21.49
C TRP A 98 11.40 -7.81 22.56
N GLN A 99 10.30 -7.81 23.32
CA GLN A 99 10.12 -6.88 24.45
C GLN A 99 11.11 -7.15 25.59
N GLU A 100 11.60 -8.38 25.73
CA GLU A 100 12.59 -8.76 26.74
C GLU A 100 14.04 -8.44 26.32
N LEU A 101 14.29 -8.15 25.03
CA LEU A 101 15.62 -7.82 24.47
C LEU A 101 15.90 -6.30 24.35
N ALA A 102 14.90 -5.44 24.58
CA ALA A 102 14.99 -3.98 24.51
C ALA A 102 15.18 -3.34 25.89
#